data_AF-A0A2T4ULN8-F1
#
_entry.id   AF-A0A2T4ULN8-F1
#
_cell.length_a   1.000
_cell.length_b   1.000
_cell.length_c   1.000
_cell.angle_alpha   90.00
_cell.angle_beta   90.00
_cell.angle_gamma   90.00
#
_symmetry.space_group_name_H-M   'P 1'
#
loop_
_entity.id
_entity.type
_entity.pdbx_description
1 polymer ?
#
loop_
_entity_poly.entity_id
_entity_poly.type
_entity_poly.pdbx_seq_one_letter_code
_entity_poly.pdbx_strand_id
1 'polypeptide(L)'
;MIDVVHFSDPGCPWAYSAWPHLTALQWRYGDQLRWRLVMIGLAETPDRYVRDGYTPERGALGYRSFRSRGMPFATGPRSRVMATSRACRAVVAVGAQAPELQLAAFRALQFGWFTTDRLMDTDEAIADALARVPGLDVGAVVAALDDEATVATYEEHRAQARAAAGSVTEAQGKSAATDGPVRYTAPSLLLTTADGRGLEAGGFQSLQVYDVCVMNLDRTLERRPRPDDVTELLRAFPHGLTTREVAQVLAADNDAPDDASAEDTLIRAAAAGRARREPLGHDALWHAA
;
A
#
# COMPACT_ATOMS: atom_id res chain seq x y z
N MET A 1 19.80 3.30 10.79
CA MET A 1 19.03 2.98 9.57
C MET A 1 18.50 1.56 9.69
N ILE A 2 17.22 1.35 9.37
CA ILE A 2 16.54 0.06 9.40
C ILE A 2 16.07 -0.27 7.98
N ASP A 3 16.38 -1.47 7.51
CA ASP A 3 15.83 -2.05 6.29
C ASP A 3 14.43 -2.59 6.55
N VAL A 4 13.47 -2.20 5.71
CA VAL A 4 12.06 -2.61 5.82
C VAL A 4 11.65 -3.34 4.56
N VAL A 5 11.47 -4.65 4.64
CA VAL A 5 10.84 -5.43 3.58
C VAL A 5 9.33 -5.37 3.77
N HIS A 6 8.63 -4.74 2.84
CA HIS A 6 7.18 -4.63 2.82
C HIS A 6 6.59 -5.63 1.82
N PHE A 7 6.09 -6.75 2.34
CA PHE A 7 5.31 -7.71 1.58
C PHE A 7 3.92 -7.16 1.33
N SER A 8 3.51 -7.05 0.08
CA SER A 8 2.26 -6.41 -0.31
C SER A 8 1.69 -6.95 -1.62
N ASP A 9 0.49 -6.51 -1.96
CA ASP A 9 -0.19 -6.79 -3.23
C ASP A 9 -1.16 -5.62 -3.55
N PRO A 10 -1.18 -5.10 -4.79
CA PRO A 10 -2.01 -3.95 -5.13
C PRO A 10 -3.51 -4.26 -5.07
N GLY A 11 -3.91 -5.53 -5.17
CA GLY A 11 -5.29 -5.97 -5.03
C GLY A 11 -5.68 -6.40 -3.61
N CYS A 12 -4.79 -6.28 -2.61
CA CYS A 12 -5.12 -6.60 -1.22
C CYS A 12 -5.79 -5.42 -0.50
N PRO A 13 -7.08 -5.52 -0.09
CA PRO A 13 -7.77 -4.43 0.60
C PRO A 13 -7.20 -4.17 2.01
N TRP A 14 -6.61 -5.18 2.66
CA TRP A 14 -5.92 -5.00 3.93
C TRP A 14 -4.63 -4.19 3.78
N ALA A 15 -3.81 -4.48 2.75
CA ALA A 15 -2.60 -3.71 2.47
C ALA A 15 -2.94 -2.26 2.12
N TYR A 16 -3.97 -2.05 1.30
CA TYR A 16 -4.46 -0.72 1.00
C TYR A 16 -4.94 0.03 2.26
N SER A 17 -5.64 -0.67 3.16
CA SER A 17 -6.12 -0.10 4.41
C SER A 17 -5.01 0.22 5.44
N ALA A 18 -3.80 -0.31 5.26
CA ALA A 18 -2.70 -0.11 6.21
C ALA A 18 -1.89 1.16 5.95
N TRP A 19 -2.09 1.79 4.79
CA TRP A 19 -1.36 3.00 4.41
C TRP A 19 -1.38 4.14 5.40
N PRO A 20 -2.48 4.44 6.12
CA PRO A 20 -2.44 5.45 7.19
C PRO A 20 -1.30 5.18 8.18
N HIS A 21 -1.11 3.92 8.57
CA HIS A 21 -0.04 3.53 9.48
C HIS A 21 1.34 3.61 8.80
N LEU A 22 1.47 3.14 7.56
CA LEU A 22 2.75 3.18 6.83
C LEU A 22 3.21 4.61 6.54
N THR A 23 2.28 5.48 6.15
CA THR A 23 2.50 6.91 5.94
C THR A 23 2.95 7.59 7.24
N ALA A 24 2.36 7.24 8.39
CA ALA A 24 2.82 7.74 9.68
C ALA A 24 4.26 7.29 10.02
N LEU A 25 4.65 6.05 9.70
CA LEU A 25 6.04 5.59 9.87
C LEU A 25 6.99 6.35 8.93
N GLN A 26 6.62 6.51 7.67
CA GLN A 26 7.41 7.24 6.68
C GLN A 26 7.60 8.70 7.08
N TRP A 27 6.56 9.36 7.62
CA TRP A 27 6.67 10.72 8.15
C TRP A 27 7.62 10.80 9.36
N ARG A 28 7.43 9.89 10.33
CA ARG A 28 8.17 9.92 11.61
C ARG A 28 9.65 9.66 11.45
N TYR A 29 10.00 8.67 10.63
CA TYR A 29 11.37 8.17 10.56
C TYR A 29 12.07 8.56 9.27
N GLY A 30 11.33 8.94 8.22
CA GLY A 30 11.90 9.43 6.97
C GLY A 30 12.89 8.45 6.34
N ASP A 31 14.06 8.96 6.00
CA ASP A 31 15.19 8.25 5.40
C ASP A 31 15.90 7.27 6.35
N GLN A 32 15.56 7.28 7.64
CA GLN A 32 16.06 6.29 8.60
C GLN A 32 15.48 4.89 8.36
N LEU A 33 14.36 4.79 7.60
CA LEU A 33 13.79 3.53 7.14
C LEU A 33 14.00 3.37 5.63
N ARG A 34 14.70 2.32 5.22
CA ARG A 34 14.90 1.98 3.81
C ARG A 34 13.94 0.90 3.37
N TRP A 35 12.94 1.28 2.58
CA TRP A 35 11.84 0.41 2.19
C TRP A 35 12.16 -0.38 0.91
N ARG A 36 11.81 -1.66 0.90
CA ARG A 36 11.80 -2.50 -0.29
C ARG A 36 10.47 -3.22 -0.41
N LEU A 37 9.82 -3.07 -1.55
CA LEU A 37 8.50 -3.65 -1.81
C LEU A 37 8.64 -5.05 -2.40
N VAL A 38 7.88 -6.02 -1.87
CA VAL A 38 7.85 -7.42 -2.34
C VAL A 38 6.42 -7.81 -2.66
N MET A 39 6.18 -8.23 -3.91
CA MET A 39 4.86 -8.63 -4.37
C MET A 39 4.54 -10.08 -3.98
N ILE A 40 3.52 -10.27 -3.15
CA ILE A 40 3.17 -11.63 -2.68
C ILE A 40 2.44 -12.47 -3.74
N GLY A 41 1.76 -11.81 -4.69
CA GLY A 41 0.97 -12.44 -5.74
C GLY A 41 -0.19 -13.26 -5.18
N LEU A 42 -1.29 -12.61 -4.82
CA LEU A 42 -2.46 -13.27 -4.22
C LEU A 42 -3.14 -14.27 -5.16
N ALA A 43 -3.27 -13.95 -6.44
CA ALA A 43 -3.88 -14.85 -7.43
C ALA A 43 -3.31 -14.63 -8.83
N GLU A 44 -2.95 -15.72 -9.50
CA GLU A 44 -2.53 -15.72 -10.92
C GLU A 44 -3.72 -15.68 -11.87
N THR A 45 -4.82 -16.35 -11.51
CA THR A 45 -6.07 -16.37 -12.29
C THR A 45 -7.27 -16.06 -11.37
N PRO A 46 -8.37 -15.53 -11.91
CA PRO A 46 -9.57 -15.26 -11.11
C PRO A 46 -10.22 -16.54 -10.57
N ASP A 47 -9.93 -17.71 -11.16
CA ASP A 47 -10.58 -19.00 -10.86
C ASP A 47 -10.49 -19.37 -9.38
N ARG A 48 -9.38 -19.03 -8.72
CA ARG A 48 -9.22 -19.25 -7.28
C ARG A 48 -10.33 -18.55 -6.50
N TYR A 49 -10.51 -17.26 -6.74
CA TYR A 49 -11.52 -16.47 -6.04
C TYR A 49 -12.94 -16.93 -6.40
N VAL A 50 -13.18 -17.26 -7.67
CA VAL A 50 -14.48 -17.80 -8.11
C VAL A 50 -14.81 -19.10 -7.38
N ARG A 51 -13.84 -20.02 -7.25
CA ARG A 51 -13.99 -21.28 -6.50
C ARG A 51 -14.27 -21.05 -5.01
N ASP A 52 -13.67 -20.00 -4.44
CA ASP A 52 -13.90 -19.57 -3.06
C ASP A 52 -15.25 -18.80 -2.88
N GLY A 53 -16.06 -18.72 -3.95
CA GLY A 53 -17.37 -18.10 -3.96
C GLY A 53 -17.35 -16.57 -3.99
N TYR A 54 -16.28 -15.97 -4.52
CA TYR A 54 -16.28 -14.53 -4.82
C TYR A 54 -17.13 -14.24 -6.05
N THR A 55 -17.93 -13.18 -5.95
CA THR A 55 -18.66 -12.56 -7.04
C THR A 55 -18.36 -11.06 -7.04
N PRO A 56 -18.60 -10.32 -8.13
CA PRO A 56 -18.43 -8.86 -8.12
C PRO A 56 -19.27 -8.16 -7.05
N GLU A 57 -20.50 -8.65 -6.80
CA GLU A 57 -21.35 -8.18 -5.71
C GLU A 57 -20.70 -8.39 -4.34
N ARG A 58 -20.22 -9.62 -4.06
CA ARG A 58 -19.55 -9.93 -2.79
C ARG A 58 -18.30 -9.07 -2.59
N GLY A 59 -17.56 -8.79 -3.66
CA GLY A 59 -16.42 -7.87 -3.66
C GLY A 59 -16.84 -6.45 -3.25
N ALA A 60 -17.87 -5.89 -3.88
CA ALA A 60 -18.40 -4.56 -3.56
C ALA A 60 -18.91 -4.45 -2.11
N LEU A 61 -19.64 -5.46 -1.62
CA LEU A 61 -20.07 -5.53 -0.22
C LEU A 61 -18.88 -5.60 0.75
N GLY A 62 -17.84 -6.35 0.36
CA GLY A 62 -16.57 -6.39 1.08
C GLY A 62 -15.94 -5.00 1.18
N TYR A 63 -15.80 -4.29 0.05
CA TYR A 63 -15.25 -2.93 0.02
C TYR A 63 -16.05 -1.94 0.86
N ARG A 64 -17.39 -2.05 0.87
CA ARG A 64 -18.24 -1.26 1.78
C ARG A 64 -17.88 -1.51 3.25
N SER A 65 -17.57 -2.76 3.63
CA SER A 65 -17.11 -3.10 4.98
C SER A 65 -15.73 -2.53 5.30
N PHE A 66 -14.82 -2.46 4.32
CA PHE A 66 -13.48 -1.89 4.51
C PHE A 66 -13.47 -0.37 4.74
N ARG A 67 -14.49 0.37 4.30
CA ARG A 67 -14.64 1.82 4.54
C ARG A 67 -14.51 2.21 6.02
N SER A 68 -14.86 1.31 6.94
CA SER A 68 -14.71 1.55 8.40
C SER A 68 -13.25 1.77 8.85
N ARG A 69 -12.27 1.48 7.99
CA ARG A 69 -10.84 1.75 8.24
C ARG A 69 -10.39 3.13 7.70
N GLY A 70 -11.32 3.92 7.17
CA GLY A 70 -11.12 5.30 6.71
C GLY A 70 -10.56 5.47 5.30
N MET A 71 -9.97 4.43 4.69
CA MET A 71 -9.48 4.53 3.31
C MET A 71 -10.63 4.60 2.29
N PRO A 72 -10.45 5.32 1.16
CA PRO A 72 -11.48 5.45 0.14
C PRO A 72 -11.72 4.15 -0.64
N PHE A 73 -12.99 3.74 -0.69
CA PHE A 73 -13.46 2.63 -1.53
C PHE A 73 -14.66 3.02 -2.39
N ALA A 74 -14.65 2.63 -3.66
CA ALA A 74 -15.84 2.54 -4.50
C ALA A 74 -16.58 1.22 -4.23
N THR A 75 -17.91 1.25 -4.37
CA THR A 75 -18.80 0.09 -4.11
C THR A 75 -19.62 -0.28 -5.34
N GLY A 76 -19.26 0.25 -6.51
CA GLY A 76 -19.80 -0.25 -7.78
C GLY A 76 -19.29 -1.67 -8.01
N PRO A 77 -20.16 -2.66 -8.24
CA PRO A 77 -19.71 -3.99 -8.62
C PRO A 77 -19.03 -3.94 -9.99
N ARG A 78 -17.92 -4.65 -10.13
CA ARG A 78 -17.24 -4.82 -11.42
C ARG A 78 -18.04 -5.76 -12.34
N SER A 79 -17.65 -5.80 -13.62
CA SER A 79 -18.21 -6.76 -14.57
C SER A 79 -17.79 -8.21 -14.29
N ARG A 80 -16.63 -8.44 -13.66
CA ARG A 80 -16.12 -9.78 -13.32
C ARG A 80 -15.13 -9.77 -12.14
N VAL A 81 -14.81 -10.96 -11.65
CA VAL A 81 -13.70 -11.22 -10.70
C VAL A 81 -12.36 -11.15 -11.44
N MET A 82 -11.29 -10.80 -10.73
CA MET A 82 -9.96 -10.51 -11.29
C MET A 82 -8.84 -11.21 -10.51
N ALA A 83 -7.71 -11.42 -11.16
CA ALA A 83 -6.46 -11.87 -10.57
C ALA A 83 -5.55 -10.68 -10.23
N THR A 84 -4.58 -10.81 -9.33
CA THR A 84 -3.70 -9.68 -8.94
C THR A 84 -2.32 -9.70 -9.62
N SER A 85 -1.91 -10.84 -10.19
CA SER A 85 -0.57 -11.05 -10.72
C SER A 85 -0.15 -10.03 -11.78
N ARG A 86 -1.05 -9.62 -12.68
CA ARG A 86 -0.72 -8.67 -13.75
C ARG A 86 -0.35 -7.28 -13.21
N ALA A 87 -1.09 -6.79 -12.22
CA ALA A 87 -0.73 -5.55 -11.51
C ALA A 87 0.54 -5.72 -10.65
N CYS A 88 0.77 -6.89 -10.05
CA CYS A 88 2.04 -7.17 -9.35
C CYS A 88 3.24 -7.09 -10.29
N ARG A 89 3.13 -7.64 -11.51
CA ARG A 89 4.19 -7.54 -12.53
C ARG A 89 4.42 -6.10 -12.97
N ALA A 90 3.37 -5.28 -13.05
CA ALA A 90 3.52 -3.85 -13.32
C ALA A 90 4.38 -3.15 -12.25
N VAL A 91 4.18 -3.46 -10.97
CA VAL A 91 5.01 -2.91 -9.87
C VAL A 91 6.46 -3.38 -9.98
N VAL A 92 6.69 -4.63 -10.37
CA VAL A 92 8.03 -5.19 -10.59
C VAL A 92 8.72 -4.51 -11.78
N ALA A 93 8.03 -4.36 -12.91
CA ALA A 93 8.53 -3.69 -14.11
C ALA A 93 8.90 -2.23 -13.81
N VAL A 94 8.05 -1.49 -13.09
CA VAL A 94 8.38 -0.12 -12.65
C VAL A 94 9.62 -0.13 -11.76
N GLY A 95 9.75 -1.08 -10.83
CA GLY A 95 10.93 -1.19 -9.98
C GLY A 95 12.24 -1.41 -10.74
N ALA A 96 12.21 -2.13 -11.86
CA ALA A 96 13.36 -2.35 -12.71
C ALA A 96 13.73 -1.13 -13.56
N GLN A 97 12.73 -0.36 -14.01
CA GLN A 97 12.91 0.75 -14.95
C GLN A 97 13.09 2.11 -14.25
N ALA A 98 12.37 2.35 -13.15
CA ALA A 98 12.28 3.60 -12.41
C ALA A 98 12.03 3.32 -10.91
N PRO A 99 13.04 2.81 -10.16
CA PRO A 99 12.89 2.37 -8.78
C PRO A 99 12.36 3.46 -7.84
N GLU A 100 12.69 4.73 -8.09
CA GLU A 100 12.21 5.89 -7.34
C GLU A 100 10.70 6.13 -7.51
N LEU A 101 10.10 5.67 -8.61
CA LEU A 101 8.66 5.79 -8.90
C LEU A 101 7.87 4.55 -8.47
N GLN A 102 8.53 3.46 -8.05
CA GLN A 102 7.88 2.18 -7.73
C GLN A 102 6.78 2.32 -6.68
N LEU A 103 7.01 3.10 -5.62
CA LEU A 103 6.03 3.30 -4.56
C LEU A 103 4.80 4.08 -5.07
N ALA A 104 5.03 5.12 -5.86
CA ALA A 104 3.96 5.93 -6.46
C ALA A 104 3.12 5.10 -7.44
N ALA A 105 3.76 4.24 -8.25
CA ALA A 105 3.08 3.31 -9.14
C ALA A 105 2.24 2.28 -8.37
N PHE A 106 2.79 1.69 -7.31
CA PHE A 106 2.06 0.77 -6.44
C PHE A 106 0.82 1.44 -5.82
N ARG A 107 0.94 2.68 -5.34
CA ARG A 107 -0.18 3.48 -4.84
C ARG A 107 -1.23 3.76 -5.92
N ALA A 108 -0.80 4.15 -7.11
CA ALA A 108 -1.70 4.42 -8.23
C ALA A 108 -2.51 3.19 -8.64
N LEU A 109 -1.89 2.01 -8.67
CA LEU A 109 -2.57 0.74 -8.94
C LEU A 109 -3.59 0.40 -7.85
N GLN A 110 -3.27 0.61 -6.58
CA GLN A 110 -4.24 0.43 -5.49
C GLN A 110 -5.42 1.40 -5.59
N PHE A 111 -5.19 2.66 -5.96
CA PHE A 111 -6.27 3.60 -6.21
C PHE A 111 -7.17 3.12 -7.36
N GLY A 112 -6.59 2.69 -8.49
CA GLY A 112 -7.34 2.03 -9.56
C GLY A 112 -8.18 0.85 -9.04
N TRP A 113 -7.58 0.03 -8.17
CA TRP A 113 -8.22 -1.17 -7.61
C TRP A 113 -9.34 -0.91 -6.63
N PHE A 114 -9.25 0.11 -5.78
CA PHE A 114 -10.21 0.27 -4.69
C PHE A 114 -11.20 1.38 -4.93
N THR A 115 -10.95 2.26 -5.89
CA THR A 115 -11.72 3.50 -6.06
C THR A 115 -12.41 3.61 -7.41
N THR A 116 -12.27 2.58 -8.26
CA THR A 116 -12.91 2.49 -9.58
C THR A 116 -13.51 1.10 -9.81
N ASP A 117 -14.35 0.95 -10.82
CA ASP A 117 -14.87 -0.33 -11.32
C ASP A 117 -14.00 -0.96 -12.43
N ARG A 118 -12.82 -0.37 -12.71
CA ARG A 118 -11.90 -0.83 -13.75
C ARG A 118 -11.38 -2.24 -13.48
N LEU A 119 -11.04 -2.92 -14.57
CA LEU A 119 -10.50 -4.27 -14.55
C LEU A 119 -8.98 -4.25 -14.41
N MET A 120 -8.47 -4.10 -13.19
CA MET A 120 -7.04 -3.93 -12.86
C MET A 120 -6.13 -5.14 -13.16
N ASP A 121 -6.66 -6.16 -13.83
CA ASP A 121 -5.89 -7.27 -14.42
C ASP A 121 -5.79 -7.16 -15.96
N THR A 122 -6.11 -5.99 -16.52
CA THR A 122 -5.96 -5.66 -17.94
C THR A 122 -4.92 -4.57 -18.15
N ASP A 123 -4.21 -4.62 -19.29
CA ASP A 123 -3.16 -3.66 -19.61
C ASP A 123 -3.68 -2.23 -19.71
N GLU A 124 -4.86 -2.05 -20.31
CA GLU A 124 -5.52 -0.75 -20.42
C GLU A 124 -5.79 -0.13 -19.04
N ALA A 125 -6.40 -0.89 -18.12
CA ALA A 125 -6.70 -0.38 -16.78
C ALA A 125 -5.43 -0.13 -15.94
N ILE A 126 -4.40 -0.97 -16.12
CA ILE A 126 -3.09 -0.77 -15.50
C ILE A 126 -2.44 0.50 -16.03
N ALA A 127 -2.45 0.71 -17.35
CA ALA A 127 -1.91 1.92 -17.99
C ALA A 127 -2.63 3.19 -17.51
N ASP A 128 -3.96 3.17 -17.49
CA ASP A 128 -4.80 4.27 -17.00
C ASP A 128 -4.45 4.65 -15.55
N ALA A 129 -4.26 3.65 -14.68
CA ALA A 129 -3.86 3.90 -13.30
C ALA A 129 -2.43 4.48 -13.23
N LEU A 130 -1.49 3.92 -13.97
CA LEU A 130 -0.08 4.35 -13.97
C LEU A 130 0.13 5.74 -14.58
N ALA A 131 -0.77 6.21 -15.46
CA ALA A 131 -0.74 7.58 -16.00
C ALA A 131 -0.82 8.68 -14.92
N ARG A 132 -1.21 8.32 -13.70
CA ARG A 132 -1.19 9.21 -12.53
C ARG A 132 0.21 9.50 -11.99
N VAL A 133 1.24 8.75 -12.41
CA VAL A 133 2.61 8.86 -11.91
C VAL A 133 3.43 9.74 -12.85
N PRO A 134 3.75 10.99 -12.47
CA PRO A 134 4.53 11.87 -13.32
C PRO A 134 5.93 11.29 -13.58
N GLY A 135 6.37 11.35 -14.84
CA GLY A 135 7.69 10.87 -15.25
C GLY A 135 7.79 9.37 -15.55
N LEU A 136 6.72 8.60 -15.35
CA LEU A 136 6.72 7.17 -15.68
C LEU A 136 6.44 6.95 -17.18
N ASP A 137 7.30 6.16 -17.85
CA ASP A 137 7.00 5.65 -19.20
C ASP A 137 6.02 4.47 -19.09
N VAL A 138 4.73 4.79 -19.07
CA VAL A 138 3.65 3.81 -18.95
C VAL A 138 3.67 2.79 -20.09
N GLY A 139 4.03 3.22 -21.31
CA GLY A 139 4.09 2.34 -22.48
C GLY A 139 5.18 1.28 -22.33
N ALA A 140 6.37 1.69 -21.87
CA ALA A 140 7.48 0.78 -21.60
C ALA A 140 7.17 -0.19 -20.45
N VAL A 141 6.46 0.26 -19.41
CA VAL A 141 6.03 -0.62 -18.31
C VAL A 141 5.06 -1.70 -18.80
N VAL A 142 4.04 -1.31 -19.56
CA VAL A 142 3.03 -2.25 -20.08
C VAL A 142 3.66 -3.26 -21.05
N ALA A 143 4.57 -2.80 -21.92
CA ALA A 143 5.29 -3.68 -22.83
C ALA A 143 6.14 -4.73 -22.09
N ALA A 144 6.66 -4.39 -20.92
CA ALA A 144 7.56 -5.25 -20.14
C ALA A 144 6.86 -6.23 -19.18
N LEU A 145 5.51 -6.24 -19.10
CA LEU A 145 4.79 -7.05 -18.10
C LEU A 145 5.02 -8.56 -18.24
N ASP A 146 5.23 -9.01 -19.46
CA ASP A 146 5.45 -10.42 -19.81
C ASP A 146 6.91 -10.69 -20.21
N ASP A 147 7.81 -9.72 -20.04
CA ASP A 147 9.25 -9.92 -20.22
C ASP A 147 9.76 -10.97 -19.23
N GLU A 148 10.66 -11.83 -19.69
CA GLU A 148 11.24 -12.91 -18.88
C GLU A 148 11.86 -12.38 -17.58
N ALA A 149 12.54 -11.23 -17.63
CA ALA A 149 13.11 -10.59 -16.46
C ALA A 149 12.05 -10.13 -15.44
N THR A 150 10.96 -9.51 -15.90
CA THR A 150 9.84 -9.09 -15.04
C THR A 150 9.17 -10.29 -14.38
N VAL A 151 8.93 -11.35 -15.15
CA VAL A 151 8.32 -12.58 -14.64
C VAL A 151 9.26 -13.26 -13.64
N ALA A 152 10.56 -13.35 -13.92
CA ALA A 152 11.54 -13.94 -13.02
C ALA A 152 11.60 -13.20 -11.68
N THR A 153 11.71 -11.87 -11.68
CA THR A 153 11.72 -11.07 -10.44
C THR A 153 10.38 -11.16 -9.69
N TYR A 154 9.26 -11.23 -10.40
CA TYR A 154 7.96 -11.48 -9.78
C TYR A 154 7.90 -12.85 -9.08
N GLU A 155 8.42 -13.90 -9.71
CA GLU A 155 8.48 -15.23 -9.11
C GLU A 155 9.47 -15.28 -7.93
N GLU A 156 10.58 -14.54 -7.97
CA GLU A 156 11.47 -14.35 -6.82
C GLU A 156 10.75 -13.68 -5.64
N HIS A 157 9.97 -12.62 -5.90
CA HIS A 157 9.13 -11.99 -4.88
C HIS A 157 8.12 -12.97 -4.28
N ARG A 158 7.47 -13.77 -5.13
CA ARG A 158 6.53 -14.82 -4.71
C ARG A 158 7.20 -15.90 -3.87
N ALA A 159 8.40 -16.35 -4.26
CA ALA A 159 9.17 -17.32 -3.50
C ALA A 159 9.58 -16.75 -2.14
N GLN A 160 10.07 -15.50 -2.11
CA GLN A 160 10.42 -14.82 -0.87
C GLN A 160 9.21 -14.67 0.07
N ALA A 161 8.03 -14.34 -0.45
CA ALA A 161 6.81 -14.26 0.34
C ALA A 161 6.43 -15.60 0.98
N ARG A 162 6.75 -16.72 0.34
CA ARG A 162 6.46 -18.11 0.77
C ARG A 162 7.51 -18.70 1.72
N ALA A 163 8.32 -17.85 2.34
CA ALA A 163 9.33 -18.22 3.33
C ALA A 163 8.91 -17.89 4.79
N ALA A 164 7.60 -17.90 5.08
CA ALA A 164 7.08 -17.50 6.40
C ALA A 164 6.97 -18.65 7.40
N ALA A 165 7.30 -19.89 7.01
CA ALA A 165 7.30 -21.03 7.92
C ALA A 165 8.32 -20.82 9.06
N GLY A 166 7.91 -21.05 10.30
CA GLY A 166 8.70 -20.83 11.51
C GLY A 166 8.86 -19.35 11.92
N SER A 167 8.19 -18.42 11.22
CA SER A 167 8.27 -16.97 11.52
C SER A 167 7.37 -16.56 12.69
N VAL A 168 7.59 -15.35 13.21
CA VAL A 168 6.69 -14.76 14.22
C VAL A 168 5.32 -14.49 13.60
N THR A 169 5.27 -14.11 12.31
CA THR A 169 4.01 -13.97 11.57
C THR A 169 3.18 -15.26 11.57
N GLU A 170 3.81 -16.42 11.36
CA GLU A 170 3.11 -17.71 11.45
C GLU A 170 2.66 -18.00 12.88
N ALA A 171 3.55 -17.83 13.86
CA ALA A 171 3.22 -18.08 15.27
C ALA A 171 2.02 -17.25 15.77
N GLN A 172 1.82 -16.05 15.21
CA GLN A 172 0.68 -15.18 15.51
C GLN A 172 -0.59 -15.48 14.70
N GLY A 173 -0.57 -16.49 13.82
CA GLY A 173 -1.69 -16.79 12.93
C GLY A 173 -1.94 -15.70 11.88
N LYS A 174 -0.91 -14.92 11.54
CA LYS A 174 -0.95 -13.83 10.56
C LYS A 174 -0.35 -14.21 9.20
N SER A 175 0.12 -15.45 9.06
CA SER A 175 0.52 -16.05 7.78
C SER A 175 -0.69 -16.65 7.06
N ALA A 176 -0.47 -17.20 5.86
CA ALA A 176 -1.46 -18.01 5.19
C ALA A 176 -0.81 -19.15 4.39
N ALA A 177 -1.52 -20.26 4.20
CA ALA A 177 -1.06 -21.46 3.48
C ALA A 177 -2.15 -21.93 2.51
N THR A 178 -2.45 -21.10 1.51
CA THR A 178 -3.61 -21.29 0.62
C THR A 178 -3.26 -21.77 -0.78
N ASP A 179 -1.97 -21.82 -1.09
CA ASP A 179 -1.41 -21.94 -2.43
C ASP A 179 0.00 -22.55 -2.38
N GLY A 180 0.20 -23.46 -1.42
CA GLY A 180 1.46 -24.15 -1.17
C GLY A 180 2.07 -23.78 0.19
N PRO A 181 3.36 -23.39 0.25
CA PRO A 181 4.05 -23.09 1.51
C PRO A 181 3.40 -21.95 2.31
N VAL A 182 3.75 -21.89 3.59
CA VAL A 182 3.35 -20.81 4.49
C VAL A 182 3.96 -19.50 4.00
N ARG A 183 3.11 -18.50 3.76
CA ARG A 183 3.53 -17.20 3.22
C ARG A 183 3.16 -16.04 4.13
N TYR A 184 3.94 -14.97 4.03
CA TYR A 184 3.61 -13.65 4.57
C TYR A 184 2.34 -13.12 3.90
N THR A 185 1.41 -12.57 4.69
CA THR A 185 0.22 -11.93 4.14
C THR A 185 0.51 -10.48 3.78
N ALA A 186 -0.41 -9.84 3.06
CA ALA A 186 -0.28 -8.43 2.69
C ALA A 186 -1.16 -7.55 3.62
N PRO A 187 -0.61 -6.54 4.30
CA PRO A 187 0.81 -6.20 4.35
C PRO A 187 1.55 -7.07 5.39
N SER A 188 2.84 -7.30 5.24
CA SER A 188 3.73 -7.72 6.34
C SER A 188 5.02 -6.91 6.27
N LEU A 189 5.58 -6.51 7.42
CA LEU A 189 6.85 -5.80 7.50
C LEU A 189 7.90 -6.66 8.21
N LEU A 190 9.04 -6.87 7.56
CA LEU A 190 10.26 -7.40 8.19
C LEU A 190 11.25 -6.24 8.32
N LEU A 191 11.64 -5.94 9.54
CA LEU A 191 12.54 -4.85 9.90
C LEU A 191 13.89 -5.44 10.30
N THR A 192 14.98 -4.93 9.76
CA THR A 192 16.33 -5.43 10.07
C THR A 192 17.32 -4.28 10.20
N THR A 193 18.15 -4.30 11.23
CA THR A 193 19.27 -3.35 11.40
C THR A 193 20.54 -3.88 10.72
N ALA A 194 21.50 -2.99 10.47
CA ALA A 194 22.77 -3.35 9.83
C ALA A 194 23.58 -4.40 10.61
N ASP A 195 23.37 -4.53 11.92
CA ASP A 195 24.00 -5.53 12.80
C ASP A 195 23.24 -6.88 12.84
N GLY A 196 22.18 -7.02 12.02
CA GLY A 196 21.44 -8.28 11.83
C GLY A 196 20.33 -8.54 12.84
N ARG A 197 20.04 -7.64 13.78
CA ARG A 197 18.84 -7.76 14.62
C ARG A 197 17.60 -7.54 13.76
N GLY A 198 16.54 -8.31 14.02
CA GLY A 198 15.31 -8.24 13.23
C GLY A 198 14.05 -8.31 14.08
N LEU A 199 13.03 -7.58 13.66
CA LEU A 199 11.67 -7.70 14.15
C LEU A 199 10.72 -7.81 12.97
N GLU A 200 9.56 -8.40 13.23
CA GLU A 200 8.57 -8.69 12.21
C GLU A 200 7.17 -8.29 12.70
N ALA A 201 6.40 -7.67 11.80
CA ALA A 201 5.00 -7.34 12.01
C ALA A 201 4.15 -7.93 10.87
N GLY A 202 3.58 -9.11 11.13
CA GLY A 202 2.81 -9.88 10.16
C GLY A 202 1.38 -9.42 9.97
N GLY A 203 0.92 -9.34 8.72
CA GLY A 203 -0.46 -9.00 8.38
C GLY A 203 -0.82 -7.55 8.69
N PHE A 204 -2.10 -7.23 8.56
CA PHE A 204 -2.62 -5.92 8.98
C PHE A 204 -2.40 -5.74 10.49
N GLN A 205 -1.63 -4.71 10.84
CA GLN A 205 -1.34 -4.30 12.20
C GLN A 205 -1.65 -2.81 12.40
N SER A 206 -1.83 -2.42 13.66
CA SER A 206 -2.01 -1.02 14.02
C SER A 206 -0.69 -0.25 13.99
N LEU A 207 -0.77 1.08 13.96
CA LEU A 207 0.43 1.93 14.05
C LEU A 207 1.25 1.63 15.32
N GLN A 208 0.61 1.35 16.46
CA GLN A 208 1.31 1.06 17.72
C GLN A 208 2.23 -0.16 17.59
N VAL A 209 1.79 -1.21 16.90
CA VAL A 209 2.62 -2.42 16.69
C VAL A 209 3.84 -2.08 15.86
N TYR A 210 3.65 -1.39 14.73
CA TYR A 210 4.77 -1.02 13.87
C TYR A 210 5.75 -0.05 14.56
N ASP A 211 5.23 0.95 15.28
CA ASP A 211 6.02 1.97 15.99
C ASP A 211 6.86 1.33 17.12
N VAL A 212 6.27 0.38 17.87
CA VAL A 212 6.98 -0.40 18.89
C VAL A 212 8.07 -1.27 18.26
N CYS A 213 7.82 -1.91 17.11
CA CYS A 213 8.85 -2.65 16.39
C CYS A 213 10.03 -1.75 16.01
N VAL A 214 9.78 -0.59 15.40
CA VAL A 214 10.84 0.35 15.00
C VAL A 214 11.66 0.81 16.22
N MET A 215 11.00 1.34 17.26
CA MET A 215 11.69 1.95 18.40
C MET A 215 12.39 0.94 19.31
N ASN A 216 11.91 -0.30 19.41
CA ASN A 216 12.64 -1.35 20.15
C ASN A 216 13.82 -1.89 19.36
N LEU A 217 13.76 -1.86 18.03
CA LEU A 217 14.86 -2.30 17.20
C LEU A 217 16.02 -1.29 17.23
N ASP A 218 15.71 0.01 17.15
CA ASP A 218 16.72 1.07 17.26
C ASP A 218 16.17 2.29 18.02
N ARG A 219 16.67 2.48 19.25
CA ARG A 219 16.29 3.58 20.14
C ARG A 219 17.01 4.88 19.82
N THR A 220 17.96 4.87 18.89
CA THR A 220 18.73 6.06 18.49
C THR A 220 18.06 6.84 17.37
N LEU A 221 17.00 6.30 16.77
CA LEU A 221 16.26 6.96 15.71
C LEU A 221 15.57 8.23 16.21
N GLU A 222 15.60 9.27 15.38
CA GLU A 222 14.86 10.49 15.63
C GLU A 222 13.42 10.32 15.14
N ARG A 223 12.45 10.63 16.01
CA ARG A 223 11.03 10.59 15.69
C ARG A 223 10.55 12.01 15.38
N ARG A 224 10.35 12.31 14.09
CA ARG A 224 9.81 13.60 13.64
C ARG A 224 8.45 13.88 14.30
N PRO A 225 8.23 15.10 14.85
CA PRO A 225 6.93 15.47 15.40
C PRO A 225 5.86 15.55 14.30
N ARG A 226 4.59 15.62 14.69
CA ARG A 226 3.52 15.92 13.73
C ARG A 226 3.76 17.29 13.06
N PRO A 227 3.34 17.49 11.81
CA PRO A 227 3.48 18.78 11.14
C PRO A 227 2.58 19.84 11.80
N ASP A 228 3.08 21.07 11.90
CA ASP A 228 2.28 22.22 12.34
C ASP A 228 1.39 22.76 11.21
N ASP A 229 1.81 22.60 9.95
CA ASP A 229 1.03 22.91 8.75
C ASP A 229 0.84 21.67 7.88
N VAL A 230 -0.41 21.33 7.58
CA VAL A 230 -0.75 20.19 6.72
C VAL A 230 -0.08 20.27 5.35
N THR A 231 0.27 21.46 4.86
CA THR A 231 0.94 21.58 3.55
C THR A 231 2.37 21.07 3.55
N GLU A 232 3.04 21.08 4.71
CA GLU A 232 4.35 20.43 4.88
C GLU A 232 4.22 18.93 4.65
N LEU A 233 3.17 18.33 5.20
CA LEU A 233 2.84 16.93 5.00
C LEU A 233 2.55 16.62 3.54
N LEU A 234 1.67 17.39 2.91
CA LEU A 234 1.32 17.17 1.50
C LEU A 234 2.52 17.31 0.56
N ARG A 235 3.46 18.22 0.85
CA ARG A 235 4.72 18.35 0.08
C ARG A 235 5.66 17.15 0.27
N ALA A 236 5.68 16.55 1.46
CA ALA A 236 6.49 15.36 1.73
C ALA A 236 5.97 14.11 1.00
N PHE A 237 4.70 14.11 0.60
CA PHE A 237 4.05 12.99 -0.10
C PHE A 237 3.48 13.44 -1.45
N PRO A 238 4.33 13.64 -2.48
CA PRO A 238 3.92 14.21 -3.77
C PRO A 238 2.94 13.33 -4.57
N HIS A 239 2.79 12.05 -4.21
CA HIS A 239 1.79 11.16 -4.78
C HIS A 239 0.38 11.36 -4.21
N GLY A 240 0.22 12.30 -3.27
CA GLY A 240 -1.03 12.63 -2.61
C GLY A 240 -1.37 11.72 -1.42
N LEU A 241 -2.13 12.27 -0.47
CA LEU A 241 -2.57 11.57 0.73
C LEU A 241 -4.10 11.52 0.81
N THR A 242 -4.64 10.40 1.27
CA THR A 242 -6.05 10.33 1.64
C THR A 242 -6.30 11.12 2.92
N THR A 243 -7.55 11.54 3.16
CA THR A 243 -7.94 12.22 4.41
C THR A 243 -7.52 11.40 5.63
N ARG A 244 -7.72 10.07 5.57
CA ARG A 244 -7.35 9.13 6.63
C ARG A 244 -5.84 9.08 6.90
N GLU A 245 -5.02 9.14 5.87
CA GLU A 245 -3.55 9.18 6.04
C GLU A 245 -3.11 10.47 6.73
N VAL A 246 -3.69 11.61 6.35
CA VAL A 246 -3.44 12.90 7.01
C VAL A 246 -3.87 12.83 8.48
N ALA A 247 -5.06 12.32 8.76
CA ALA A 247 -5.56 12.14 10.12
C ALA A 247 -4.62 11.28 10.98
N GLN A 248 -4.08 10.20 10.40
CA GLN A 248 -3.17 9.30 11.11
C GLN A 248 -1.82 9.94 11.46
N VAL A 249 -1.32 10.85 10.62
CA VAL A 249 -0.07 11.59 10.89
C VAL A 249 -0.29 12.70 11.91
N LEU A 250 -1.44 13.37 11.88
CA LEU A 250 -1.78 14.46 12.80
C LEU A 250 -2.12 13.99 14.23
N ALA A 251 -2.52 12.72 14.37
CA ALA A 251 -2.78 12.10 15.66
C ALA A 251 -1.50 12.06 16.52
N ALA A 252 -1.55 12.72 17.68
CA ALA A 252 -0.45 12.74 18.64
C ALA A 252 -0.27 11.34 19.26
N ASP A 253 0.98 10.96 19.59
CA ASP A 253 1.29 9.82 20.47
C ASP A 253 0.57 8.48 20.20
N ASN A 254 0.25 8.21 18.93
CA ASN A 254 -0.53 7.03 18.51
C ASN A 254 -1.99 7.00 19.00
N ASP A 255 -2.57 8.17 19.28
CA ASP A 255 -3.99 8.35 19.51
C ASP A 255 -4.82 7.91 18.29
N ALA A 256 -6.13 7.74 18.53
CA ALA A 256 -7.06 7.49 17.46
C ALA A 256 -7.09 8.71 16.49
N PRO A 257 -6.95 8.48 15.18
CA PRO A 257 -7.09 9.55 14.19
C PRO A 257 -8.50 10.13 14.13
N ASP A 258 -8.56 11.45 13.92
CA ASP A 258 -9.79 12.23 13.73
C ASP A 258 -9.89 12.68 12.27
N ASP A 259 -10.62 11.89 11.48
CA ASP A 259 -10.77 12.11 10.04
C ASP A 259 -11.50 13.43 9.74
N ALA A 260 -12.46 13.84 10.58
CA ALA A 260 -13.23 15.08 10.39
C ALA A 260 -12.36 16.32 10.62
N SER A 261 -11.58 16.33 11.70
CA SER A 261 -10.64 17.42 11.99
C SER A 261 -9.53 17.53 10.93
N ALA A 262 -9.07 16.39 10.42
CA ALA A 262 -8.12 16.36 9.30
C ALA A 262 -8.74 16.94 8.03
N GLU A 263 -9.97 16.55 7.68
CA GLU A 263 -10.68 17.09 6.52
C GLU A 263 -10.91 18.60 6.64
N ASP A 264 -11.34 19.10 7.80
CA ASP A 264 -11.50 20.53 8.07
C ASP A 264 -10.20 21.32 7.83
N THR A 265 -9.06 20.73 8.22
CA THR A 265 -7.74 21.33 8.03
C THR A 265 -7.35 21.37 6.54
N LEU A 266 -7.64 20.29 5.81
CA LEU A 266 -7.38 20.17 4.37
C LEU A 266 -8.28 21.11 3.55
N ILE A 267 -9.56 21.22 3.90
CA ILE A 267 -10.51 22.16 3.29
C ILE A 267 -10.03 23.60 3.49
N ARG A 268 -9.59 23.96 4.70
CA ARG A 268 -9.02 25.29 4.96
C ARG A 268 -7.76 25.54 4.14
N ALA A 269 -6.88 24.55 3.98
CA ALA A 269 -5.70 24.68 3.12
C ALA A 269 -6.08 24.84 1.64
N ALA A 270 -7.10 24.14 1.16
CA ALA A 270 -7.60 24.27 -0.21
C ALA A 270 -8.28 25.60 -0.47
N ALA A 271 -9.09 26.10 0.47
CA ALA A 271 -9.70 27.43 0.39
C ALA A 271 -8.65 28.55 0.34
N ALA A 272 -7.49 28.35 0.97
CA ALA A 272 -6.34 29.23 0.91
C ALA A 272 -5.45 29.02 -0.34
N GLY A 273 -5.84 28.13 -1.28
CA GLY A 273 -5.06 27.84 -2.48
C GLY A 273 -3.74 27.10 -2.24
N ARG A 274 -3.59 26.42 -1.09
CA ARG A 274 -2.36 25.70 -0.71
C ARG A 274 -2.47 24.18 -0.79
N ALA A 275 -3.67 23.67 -1.03
CA ALA A 275 -3.92 22.25 -1.28
C ALA A 275 -4.95 22.08 -2.42
N ARG A 276 -4.88 20.94 -3.10
CA ARG A 276 -5.84 20.53 -4.13
C ARG A 276 -6.54 19.25 -3.71
N ARG A 277 -7.87 19.26 -3.76
CA ARG A 277 -8.71 18.07 -3.54
C ARG A 277 -8.98 17.39 -4.88
N GLU A 278 -8.70 16.09 -4.94
CA GLU A 278 -9.04 15.23 -6.07
C GLU A 278 -10.04 14.16 -5.60
N PRO A 279 -11.21 14.01 -6.23
CA PRO A 279 -12.16 12.96 -5.85
C PRO A 279 -11.56 11.56 -5.95
N LEU A 280 -11.79 10.73 -4.92
CA LEU A 280 -11.25 9.36 -4.88
C LEU A 280 -12.22 8.42 -4.14
N GLY A 281 -12.92 7.55 -4.88
CA GLY A 281 -13.88 6.62 -4.29
C GLY A 281 -15.05 7.36 -3.63
N HIS A 282 -15.19 7.22 -2.31
CA HIS A 282 -16.20 7.96 -1.52
C HIS A 282 -15.60 9.13 -0.71
N ASP A 283 -14.32 9.43 -0.90
CA ASP A 283 -13.58 10.50 -0.22
C ASP A 283 -12.69 11.23 -1.25
N ALA A 284 -11.45 11.55 -0.91
CA ALA A 284 -10.53 12.31 -1.74
C ALA A 284 -9.07 11.92 -1.53
N LEU A 285 -8.29 12.27 -2.55
CA LEU A 285 -6.84 12.37 -2.51
C LEU A 285 -6.47 13.86 -2.45
N TRP A 286 -5.58 14.22 -1.54
CA TRP A 286 -5.15 15.59 -1.32
C TRP A 286 -3.70 15.77 -1.76
N HIS A 287 -3.45 16.85 -2.47
CA HIS A 287 -2.13 17.23 -2.98
C HIS A 287 -1.77 18.62 -2.48
N ALA A 288 -0.46 18.92 -2.39
CA ALA A 288 -0.03 20.30 -2.31
C ALA A 288 -0.45 21.04 -3.61
N ALA A 289 -0.83 22.31 -3.47
CA ALA A 289 -1.16 23.17 -4.61
C ALA A 289 0.10 23.69 -5.30
#